data_AF-A0A7V2WAK0-F1
#
_entry.id   AF-A0A7V2WAK0-F1
#
_cell.length_a   1.000
_cell.length_b   1.000
_cell.length_c   1.000
_cell.angle_alpha   90.00
_cell.angle_beta   90.00
_cell.angle_gamma   90.00
#
_symmetry.space_group_name_H-M   'P 1'
#
loop_
_entity.id
_entity.type
_entity.pdbx_description
1 polymer ?
#
loop_
_entity_poly.entity_id
_entity_poly.type
_entity_poly.pdbx_seq_one_letter_code
_entity_poly.pdbx_strand_id
1 'polypeptide(L)'
;ESRAVDVVVGVESRGFIFGMPLAYNLGVGFVPVRKPGKLPAEKISESYTLEYGTNTLEIHVDAIETGQRVLVIDDLLATGGTALATCRLVERLGGVVAGCAFAIELNFLHGRDKLHGYDVYSIVQVEG
;
A
#
# COMPACT_ATOMS: atom_id res chain seq x y z
N GLU A 1 -8.27 -3.70 -19.80
CA GLU A 1 -8.65 -2.28 -19.75
C GLU A 1 -7.72 -1.54 -18.81
N SER A 2 -7.25 -0.35 -19.16
CA SER A 2 -6.43 0.47 -18.26
C SER A 2 -7.30 0.95 -17.11
N ARG A 3 -7.09 0.41 -15.92
CA ARG A 3 -7.72 0.94 -14.71
C ARG A 3 -7.03 2.26 -14.39
N ALA A 4 -7.76 3.37 -14.53
CA ALA A 4 -7.23 4.68 -14.16
C ALA A 4 -6.82 4.66 -12.69
N VAL A 5 -5.62 5.18 -12.42
CA VAL A 5 -5.04 5.39 -11.09
C VAL A 5 -4.76 6.89 -11.01
N ASP A 6 -5.19 7.52 -9.92
CA ASP A 6 -5.04 8.96 -9.70
C ASP A 6 -3.86 9.29 -8.78
N VAL A 7 -3.45 8.32 -7.95
CA VAL A 7 -2.33 8.45 -7.00
C VAL A 7 -1.75 7.08 -6.66
N VAL A 8 -0.43 7.02 -6.47
CA VAL A 8 0.26 5.83 -5.99
C VAL A 8 0.64 6.00 -4.53
N VAL A 9 0.27 5.04 -3.69
CA VAL A 9 0.69 4.96 -2.30
C VAL A 9 1.76 3.88 -2.16
N GLY A 10 2.93 4.26 -1.65
CA GLY A 10 4.01 3.32 -1.38
C GLY A 10 4.23 3.12 0.12
N VAL A 11 4.57 1.91 0.55
CA VAL A 11 4.97 1.65 1.94
C VAL A 11 6.48 1.77 2.12
N GLU A 12 6.91 2.38 3.22
CA GLU A 12 8.33 2.57 3.47
C GLU A 12 9.09 1.24 3.73
N SER A 13 10.40 1.19 3.48
CA SER A 13 11.16 2.10 2.61
C SER A 13 11.32 1.52 1.21
N ARG A 14 11.26 0.19 1.07
CA ARG A 14 11.56 -0.51 -0.18
C ARG A 14 10.44 -0.36 -1.20
N GLY A 15 9.19 -0.29 -0.77
CA GLY A 15 8.06 0.04 -1.64
C GLY A 15 8.23 1.37 -2.37
N PHE A 16 8.99 2.33 -1.83
CA PHE A 16 9.24 3.61 -2.50
C PHE A 16 10.08 3.46 -3.77
N ILE A 17 10.99 2.49 -3.81
CA ILE A 17 11.87 2.23 -4.95
C ILE A 17 11.06 1.81 -6.18
N PHE A 18 9.90 1.18 -5.97
CA PHE A 18 8.97 0.79 -7.03
C PHE A 18 7.86 1.82 -7.24
N GLY A 19 7.32 2.38 -6.15
CA GLY A 19 6.16 3.27 -6.19
C GLY A 19 6.48 4.65 -6.79
N MET A 20 7.63 5.25 -6.46
CA MET A 20 7.96 6.59 -6.97
C MET A 20 8.19 6.60 -8.49
N PRO A 21 9.00 5.69 -9.09
CA PRO A 21 9.13 5.63 -10.55
C PRO A 21 7.82 5.30 -11.26
N LEU A 22 6.97 4.46 -10.66
CA LEU A 22 5.66 4.15 -11.21
C LEU A 22 4.74 5.37 -11.23
N ALA A 23 4.65 6.10 -10.12
CA ALA A 23 3.86 7.34 -10.03
C ALA A 23 4.33 8.36 -11.08
N TYR A 24 5.65 8.53 -11.20
CA TYR A 24 6.26 9.40 -12.20
C TYR A 24 5.88 8.99 -13.63
N ASN A 25 5.99 7.69 -13.97
CA ASN A 25 5.66 7.18 -15.29
C ASN A 25 4.16 7.28 -15.63
N LEU A 26 3.30 7.22 -14.62
CA LEU A 26 1.85 7.41 -14.76
C LEU A 26 1.44 8.89 -14.77
N GLY A 27 2.36 9.81 -14.43
CA GLY A 27 2.05 11.24 -14.34
C GLY A 27 1.16 11.62 -13.15
N VAL A 28 1.20 10.84 -12.07
CA VAL A 28 0.37 11.02 -10.88
C VAL A 28 1.18 11.29 -9.62
N GLY A 29 0.51 11.72 -8.56
CA GLY A 29 1.11 11.92 -7.25
C GLY A 29 1.64 10.62 -6.62
N PHE A 30 2.66 10.77 -5.78
CA PHE A 30 3.14 9.70 -4.90
C PHE A 30 2.91 10.08 -3.44
N VAL A 31 2.33 9.17 -2.67
CA VAL A 31 2.03 9.36 -1.26
C VAL A 31 2.77 8.33 -0.41
N PRO A 32 3.65 8.75 0.51
CA PRO A 32 4.36 7.83 1.38
C PRO A 32 3.53 7.41 2.59
N VAL A 33 3.47 6.10 2.84
CA VAL A 33 3.02 5.54 4.12
C VAL A 33 4.24 5.09 4.92
N ARG A 34 4.35 5.52 6.18
CA ARG A 34 5.56 5.37 6.99
C ARG A 34 5.27 4.92 8.41
N LYS A 35 6.28 4.40 9.12
CA LYS A 35 6.20 4.14 10.56
C LYS A 35 6.06 5.46 11.35
N PRO A 36 5.59 5.38 12.61
CA PRO A 36 5.44 6.52 13.48
C PRO A 36 6.65 7.44 13.58
N GLY A 37 6.36 8.74 13.51
CA GLY A 37 7.35 9.81 13.74
C GLY A 37 8.20 10.16 12.51
N LYS A 38 7.87 9.65 11.32
CA LYS A 38 8.57 9.97 10.07
C LYS A 38 7.86 11.03 9.22
N LEU A 39 6.56 11.21 9.41
CA LEU A 39 5.72 12.15 8.67
C LEU A 39 5.54 13.46 9.46
N PRO A 40 5.80 14.64 8.86
CA PRO A 40 5.85 15.93 9.59
C PRO A 40 4.49 16.61 9.82
N ALA A 41 3.54 16.45 8.90
CA ALA A 41 2.19 17.02 9.01
C ALA A 41 1.23 16.12 9.80
N GLU A 42 -0.02 16.58 9.95
CA GLU A 42 -1.10 15.83 10.59
C GLU A 42 -1.33 14.49 9.87
N LYS A 43 -1.62 13.45 10.65
CA LYS A 43 -1.64 12.07 10.17
C LYS A 43 -2.69 11.24 10.87
N ILE A 44 -3.17 10.21 10.17
CA ILE A 44 -3.88 9.09 10.79
C ILE A 44 -2.97 7.87 10.84
N SER A 45 -3.27 6.98 11.77
CA SER A 45 -2.50 5.76 11.99
C SER A 45 -3.38 4.51 11.92
N GLU A 46 -2.80 3.41 11.45
CA GLU A 46 -3.40 2.08 11.44
C GLU A 46 -2.40 1.08 12.03
N SER A 47 -2.83 0.35 13.05
CA SER A 47 -2.02 -0.69 13.70
C SER A 47 -2.46 -2.07 13.23
N TYR A 48 -1.51 -2.96 13.00
CA TYR A 48 -1.77 -4.35 12.62
C TYR A 48 -0.90 -5.33 13.41
N THR A 49 -1.44 -6.53 13.59
CA THR A 49 -0.81 -7.58 14.38
C THR A 49 0.19 -8.38 13.53
N LEU A 50 1.35 -8.63 14.12
CA LEU A 50 2.37 -9.56 13.66
C LEU A 50 2.31 -10.85 14.51
N GLU A 51 3.04 -11.88 14.11
CA GLU A 51 3.17 -13.11 14.93
C GLU A 51 3.72 -12.79 16.34
N TYR A 52 4.65 -11.85 16.41
CA TYR A 52 5.21 -11.34 17.66
C TYR A 52 5.13 -9.82 17.69
N GLY A 53 3.99 -9.32 18.18
CA GLY A 53 3.76 -7.89 18.46
C GLY A 53 2.84 -7.19 17.47
N THR A 54 2.92 -5.86 17.45
CA THR A 54 2.12 -5.00 16.59
C THR A 54 3.02 -4.00 15.89
N ASN A 55 2.64 -3.62 14.68
CA ASN A 55 3.28 -2.55 13.95
C ASN A 55 2.25 -1.49 13.58
N THR A 56 2.69 -0.26 13.34
CA THR A 56 1.82 0.88 13.04
C THR A 56 2.34 1.59 11.80
N LEU A 57 1.41 2.03 10.96
CA LEU A 57 1.68 2.86 9.79
C LEU A 57 0.92 4.18 9.91
N GLU A 58 1.49 5.23 9.33
CA GLU A 58 0.96 6.59 9.28
C GLU A 58 0.89 7.07 7.83
N ILE A 59 -0.13 7.87 7.52
CA ILE A 59 -0.30 8.63 6.28
C ILE A 59 -0.74 10.05 6.65
N HIS A 60 -0.35 11.06 5.85
CA HIS A 60 -0.87 12.41 6.06
C HIS A 60 -2.37 12.49 5.75
N VAL A 61 -3.11 13.30 6.52
CA VAL A 61 -4.57 13.43 6.40
C VAL A 61 -5.02 14.11 5.10
N ASP A 62 -4.15 14.91 4.50
CA ASP A 62 -4.37 15.66 3.26
C ASP A 62 -3.81 14.93 2.03
N ALA A 63 -3.30 13.70 2.20
CA ALA A 63 -2.60 13.01 1.12
C ALA A 63 -3.53 12.39 0.07
N ILE A 64 -4.78 12.10 0.43
CA ILE A 64 -5.76 11.43 -0.42
C ILE A 64 -7.06 12.23 -0.40
N GLU A 65 -7.57 12.58 -1.57
CA GLU A 65 -8.88 13.20 -1.70
C GLU A 65 -9.98 12.13 -1.81
N THR A 66 -11.19 12.47 -1.35
CA THR A 66 -12.33 11.56 -1.43
C THR A 66 -12.63 11.16 -2.89
N GLY A 67 -12.72 9.86 -3.14
CA GLY A 67 -12.97 9.29 -4.47
C GLY A 67 -11.73 9.05 -5.33
N GLN A 68 -10.54 9.54 -4.93
CA GLN A 68 -9.30 9.26 -5.66
C GLN A 68 -9.02 7.76 -5.74
N ARG A 69 -8.67 7.29 -6.94
CA ARG A 69 -8.34 5.90 -7.21
C ARG A 69 -6.89 5.64 -6.90
N VAL A 70 -6.63 4.89 -5.83
CA VAL A 70 -5.30 4.71 -5.26
C VAL A 70 -4.74 3.34 -5.62
N LEU A 71 -3.53 3.32 -6.16
CA LEU A 71 -2.74 2.08 -6.30
C LEU A 71 -1.81 1.93 -5.10
N VAL A 72 -1.95 0.85 -4.33
CA VAL A 72 -1.03 0.52 -3.23
C VAL A 72 0.13 -0.31 -3.78
N ILE A 73 1.36 0.11 -3.54
CA ILE A 73 2.59 -0.55 -4.00
C ILE A 73 3.49 -0.90 -2.82
N ASP A 74 4.05 -2.10 -2.84
CA ASP A 74 5.18 -2.48 -1.99
C ASP A 74 6.16 -3.39 -2.74
N ASP A 75 7.35 -3.61 -2.19
CA ASP A 75 8.33 -4.50 -2.83
C ASP A 75 7.93 -5.97 -2.74
N LEU A 76 7.36 -6.40 -1.61
CA LEU A 76 7.10 -7.81 -1.33
C LEU A 76 5.76 -8.04 -0.61
N LEU A 77 4.94 -8.95 -1.15
CA LEU A 77 3.78 -9.51 -0.46
C LEU A 77 4.18 -10.76 0.34
N ALA A 78 4.20 -10.63 1.67
CA ALA A 78 4.38 -11.74 2.61
C ALA A 78 3.03 -12.15 3.23
N THR A 79 2.76 -11.75 4.47
CA THR A 79 1.51 -12.10 5.19
C THR A 79 0.34 -11.15 4.90
N GLY A 80 0.53 -10.14 4.04
CA GLY A 80 -0.49 -9.15 3.65
C GLY A 80 -0.84 -8.07 4.69
N GLY A 81 -0.33 -8.16 5.93
CA GLY A 81 -0.71 -7.24 7.01
C GLY A 81 -0.42 -5.77 6.72
N THR A 82 0.79 -5.48 6.23
CA THR A 82 1.20 -4.12 5.85
C THR A 82 0.32 -3.53 4.75
N ALA A 83 0.08 -4.30 3.69
CA ALA A 83 -0.74 -3.85 2.56
C ALA A 83 -2.19 -3.59 2.98
N LEU A 84 -2.77 -4.46 3.82
CA LEU A 84 -4.12 -4.28 4.35
C LEU A 84 -4.22 -3.02 5.23
N ALA A 85 -3.24 -2.79 6.10
CA ALA A 85 -3.20 -1.58 6.93
C ALA A 85 -3.13 -0.32 6.06
N THR A 86 -2.33 -0.34 5.00
CA THR A 86 -2.25 0.76 4.02
C THR A 86 -3.58 0.96 3.27
N CYS A 87 -4.25 -0.12 2.85
CA CYS A 87 -5.58 -0.02 2.21
C CYS A 87 -6.60 0.66 3.14
N ARG A 88 -6.63 0.27 4.42
CA ARG A 88 -7.54 0.89 5.41
C ARG A 88 -7.23 2.36 5.63
N LEU A 89 -5.95 2.75 5.66
CA LEU A 89 -5.57 4.16 5.76
C LEU A 89 -6.13 4.96 4.56
N VAL A 90 -5.98 4.43 3.35
CA VAL A 90 -6.53 5.03 2.13
C VAL A 90 -8.05 5.16 2.19
N GLU A 91 -8.75 4.09 2.55
CA GLU A 91 -10.22 4.07 2.64
C GLU A 91 -10.76 5.03 3.71
N ARG A 92 -10.05 5.15 4.84
CA ARG A 92 -10.39 6.09 5.92
C ARG A 92 -10.24 7.56 5.52
N LEU A 93 -9.41 7.87 4.53
CA LEU A 93 -9.33 9.20 3.90
C LEU A 93 -10.36 9.37 2.77
N GLY A 94 -11.18 8.36 2.50
CA GLY A 94 -12.19 8.37 1.44
C GLY A 94 -11.65 7.99 0.06
N GLY A 95 -10.42 7.51 -0.05
CA GLY A 95 -9.88 6.98 -1.30
C GLY A 95 -10.47 5.62 -1.68
N VAL A 96 -10.43 5.30 -2.96
CA VAL A 96 -10.85 4.00 -3.52
C VAL A 96 -9.61 3.21 -3.88
N VAL A 97 -9.36 2.08 -3.22
CA VAL A 97 -8.23 1.21 -3.55
C VAL A 97 -8.48 0.55 -4.91
N ALA A 98 -7.76 1.00 -5.95
CA ALA A 98 -7.86 0.48 -7.31
C ALA A 98 -7.17 -0.88 -7.50
N GLY A 99 -6.26 -1.21 -6.58
CA GLY A 99 -5.54 -2.48 -6.51
C GLY A 99 -4.30 -2.39 -5.61
N CYS A 100 -3.70 -3.55 -5.36
CA CYS A 100 -2.41 -3.70 -4.71
C CYS A 100 -1.42 -4.34 -5.69
N ALA A 101 -0.22 -3.79 -5.81
CA ALA A 101 0.81 -4.28 -6.70
C ALA A 101 2.13 -4.51 -5.97
N PHE A 102 2.80 -5.62 -6.28
CA PHE A 102 4.02 -6.06 -5.62
C PHE A 102 5.08 -6.50 -6.63
N ALA A 103 6.36 -6.28 -6.33
CA ALA A 103 7.43 -6.85 -7.17
C ALA A 103 7.54 -8.37 -6.96
N ILE A 104 7.50 -8.82 -5.71
CA ILE A 104 7.62 -10.23 -5.32
C ILE A 104 6.42 -10.63 -4.46
N GLU A 105 5.93 -11.85 -4.62
CA GLU A 105 4.97 -12.48 -3.72
C GLU A 105 5.49 -13.82 -3.21
N LEU A 106 5.36 -14.05 -1.91
CA LEU A 106 5.66 -15.33 -1.25
C LEU A 106 4.36 -16.13 -1.11
N ASN A 107 4.02 -16.94 -2.12
CA ASN A 107 2.72 -17.61 -2.21
C ASN A 107 2.42 -18.51 -0.99
N PHE A 108 3.44 -19.16 -0.45
CA PHE A 108 3.34 -20.06 0.71
C PHE A 108 2.97 -19.36 2.04
N LEU A 109 2.96 -18.03 2.08
CA LEU A 109 2.51 -17.24 3.24
C LEU A 109 1.05 -16.78 3.14
N HIS A 110 0.36 -17.11 2.04
CA HIS A 110 -1.07 -16.83 1.84
C HIS A 110 -1.45 -15.35 2.07
N GLY A 111 -0.58 -14.42 1.68
CA GLY A 111 -0.79 -12.98 1.91
C GLY A 111 -2.06 -12.41 1.27
N ARG A 112 -2.49 -13.01 0.14
CA ARG A 112 -3.72 -12.63 -0.57
C ARG A 112 -4.98 -12.86 0.28
N ASP A 113 -4.97 -13.78 1.23
CA ASP A 113 -6.14 -14.07 2.08
C ASP A 113 -6.51 -12.86 2.96
N LYS A 114 -5.54 -12.01 3.31
CA LYS A 114 -5.84 -10.76 4.02
C LYS A 114 -6.33 -9.63 3.11
N LEU A 115 -6.19 -9.80 1.80
CA LEU A 115 -6.52 -8.81 0.77
C LEU A 115 -7.76 -9.22 -0.03
N HIS A 116 -8.63 -10.08 0.52
CA HIS A 116 -9.92 -10.38 -0.08
C HIS A 116 -10.72 -9.10 -0.34
N GLY A 117 -11.21 -8.95 -1.57
CA GLY A 117 -11.93 -7.75 -2.01
C GLY A 117 -11.05 -6.72 -2.73
N TYR A 118 -9.73 -6.87 -2.68
CA TYR A 118 -8.79 -6.06 -3.47
C TYR A 118 -8.24 -6.87 -4.64
N ASP A 119 -8.02 -6.18 -5.76
CA ASP A 119 -7.28 -6.78 -6.87
C ASP A 119 -5.78 -6.77 -6.57
N VAL A 120 -5.17 -7.95 -6.56
CA VAL A 120 -3.76 -8.15 -6.19
C VAL A 120 -2.95 -8.61 -7.41
N TYR A 121 -1.92 -7.84 -7.73
CA TYR A 121 -0.95 -8.12 -8.80
C TYR A 121 0.46 -8.29 -8.23
N SER A 122 1.20 -9.27 -8.72
CA SER A 122 2.61 -9.49 -8.41
C SER A 122 3.38 -9.82 -9.68
N ILE A 123 4.60 -9.30 -9.82
CA ILE A 123 5.44 -9.55 -11.02
C ILE A 123 6.06 -10.94 -10.94
N VAL A 124 6.67 -11.26 -9.79
CA VAL A 124 7.31 -12.55 -9.52
C VAL A 124 6.60 -13.24 -8.36
N GLN A 125 6.26 -14.51 -8.56
CA GLN A 125 5.70 -15.36 -7.52
C GLN A 125 6.72 -16.43 -7.13
N VAL A 126 7.04 -16.50 -5.85
CA VAL A 126 7.94 -17.51 -5.29
C VAL A 126 7.07 -18.60 -4.68
N GLU A 127 7.16 -19.78 -5.30
CA GLU A 127 6.55 -21.00 -4.80
C GLU A 127 7.48 -21.66 -3.76
N GLY A 128 6.89 -22.37 -2.80
CA GLY A 128 7.58 -23.09 -1.74
C GLY A 128 7.06 -24.52 -1.64
#